data_AF-A0A1V1UYB9-F1
#
_entry.id   AF-A0A1V1UYB9-F1
#
_cell.length_a   1.000
_cell.length_b   1.000
_cell.length_c   1.000
_cell.angle_alpha   90.00
_cell.angle_beta   90.00
_cell.angle_gamma   90.00
#
_symmetry.space_group_name_H-M   'P 1'
#
loop_
_entity.id
_entity.type
_entity.pdbx_description
1 polymer ?
#
loop_
_entity_poly.entity_id
_entity_poly.type
_entity_poly.pdbx_seq_one_letter_code
_entity_poly.pdbx_strand_id
1 'polypeptide(L)'
;MADGFDIHLNEDQARRLKAAAEAAGMEPTVYALQALEDVIGDIGVAGVSEYPAVWVAEDEERWAEYERTGVTIPLDDALRDFHANLERRLAEKA
;
A
#
# COMPACT_ATOMS: atom_id res chain seq x y z
N MET A 1 -4.52 17.18 -20.78
CA MET A 1 -5.43 16.03 -20.62
C MET A 1 -4.53 14.86 -20.27
N ALA A 2 -4.81 14.13 -19.19
CA ALA A 2 -3.99 12.96 -18.86
C ALA A 2 -4.10 11.96 -20.01
N ASP A 3 -2.96 11.41 -20.45
CA ASP A 3 -2.92 10.39 -21.48
C ASP A 3 -3.61 9.14 -20.90
N GLY A 4 -4.77 8.78 -21.46
CA GLY A 4 -5.49 7.59 -21.02
C GLY A 4 -4.73 6.33 -21.42
N PHE A 5 -4.91 5.24 -20.67
CA PHE A 5 -4.37 3.93 -21.05
C PHE A 5 -5.53 2.95 -21.31
N ASP A 6 -5.41 2.16 -22.37
CA ASP A 6 -6.39 1.13 -22.73
C ASP A 6 -6.06 -0.18 -22.02
N ILE A 7 -7.04 -0.75 -21.31
CA ILE A 7 -6.93 -2.07 -20.66
C ILE A 7 -7.57 -3.13 -21.55
N HIS A 8 -6.76 -4.04 -22.07
CA HIS A 8 -7.25 -5.22 -22.78
C HIS A 8 -7.36 -6.40 -21.82
N LEU A 9 -8.60 -6.87 -21.61
CA LEU A 9 -8.88 -8.08 -20.85
C LEU A 9 -8.97 -9.29 -21.79
N ASN A 10 -8.43 -10.42 -21.35
CA ASN A 10 -8.72 -11.68 -22.01
C ASN A 10 -10.18 -12.12 -21.72
N GLU A 11 -10.64 -13.14 -22.43
CA GLU A 11 -12.04 -13.59 -22.35
C GLU A 11 -12.44 -14.01 -20.92
N ASP A 12 -11.55 -14.69 -20.20
CA ASP A 12 -11.84 -15.18 -18.85
C ASP A 12 -11.88 -14.03 -17.84
N GLN A 13 -10.97 -13.07 -17.95
CA GLN A 13 -10.96 -11.85 -17.15
C GLN A 13 -12.23 -11.02 -17.37
N ALA A 14 -12.63 -10.82 -18.63
CA ALA A 14 -13.86 -10.10 -18.97
C ALA A 14 -15.10 -10.79 -18.40
N ARG A 15 -15.15 -12.14 -18.46
CA ARG A 15 -16.26 -12.92 -17.89
C ARG A 15 -16.34 -12.77 -16.38
N ARG A 16 -15.21 -12.85 -15.67
CA ARG A 16 -15.16 -12.69 -14.21
C ARG A 16 -15.51 -11.27 -13.77
N LEU A 17 -15.00 -10.26 -14.46
CA LEU A 17 -15.32 -8.86 -14.18
C LEU A 17 -16.83 -8.62 -14.31
N LYS A 18 -17.43 -9.11 -15.39
CA LYS A 18 -18.87 -8.99 -15.63
C LYS A 18 -19.68 -9.66 -14.51
N ALA A 19 -19.32 -10.88 -14.12
CA ALA A 19 -20.02 -11.59 -13.05
C ALA A 19 -19.91 -10.86 -11.69
N ALA A 20 -18.74 -10.28 -11.40
CA ALA A 20 -18.55 -9.50 -10.17
C ALA A 20 -19.37 -8.20 -10.18
N ALA A 21 -19.40 -7.50 -11.31
CA ALA A 21 -20.21 -6.30 -11.48
C ALA A 21 -21.72 -6.60 -11.35
N GLU A 22 -22.19 -7.68 -11.97
CA GLU A 22 -23.58 -8.16 -11.84
C GLU A 22 -23.93 -8.48 -10.38
N ALA A 23 -23.05 -9.17 -9.66
CA ALA A 23 -23.25 -9.48 -8.24
C ALA A 23 -23.29 -8.22 -7.35
N ALA A 24 -22.54 -7.18 -7.73
CA ALA A 24 -22.55 -5.88 -7.07
C ALA A 24 -23.71 -4.96 -7.51
N GLY A 25 -24.50 -5.37 -8.52
CA GLY A 25 -25.56 -4.54 -9.10
C GLY A 25 -25.03 -3.31 -9.85
N MET A 26 -23.83 -3.39 -10.41
CA MET A 26 -23.12 -2.30 -11.07
C MET A 26 -22.86 -2.60 -12.54
N GLU A 27 -22.66 -1.55 -13.33
CA GLU A 27 -22.14 -1.69 -14.69
C GLU A 27 -20.66 -2.13 -14.67
N PRO A 28 -20.21 -3.02 -15.58
CA PRO A 28 -18.84 -3.55 -15.57
C PRO A 28 -17.74 -2.49 -15.60
N THR A 29 -17.92 -1.41 -16.34
CA THR A 29 -16.95 -0.31 -16.40
C THR A 29 -16.87 0.46 -15.08
N VAL A 30 -18.00 0.70 -14.43
CA VAL A 30 -18.06 1.39 -13.13
C VAL A 30 -17.39 0.53 -12.06
N TYR A 31 -17.70 -0.76 -12.04
CA TYR A 31 -17.07 -1.71 -11.14
C TYR A 31 -15.55 -1.80 -11.37
N ALA A 32 -15.09 -1.81 -12.63
CA ALA A 32 -13.66 -1.85 -12.95
C ALA A 32 -12.92 -0.60 -12.51
N LEU A 33 -13.50 0.58 -12.72
CA LEU A 33 -12.93 1.85 -12.24
C LEU A 33 -12.86 1.89 -10.73
N GLN A 34 -13.94 1.50 -10.04
CA GLN A 34 -13.95 1.44 -8.58
C GLN A 34 -12.92 0.44 -8.04
N ALA A 35 -12.79 -0.75 -8.64
CA ALA A 35 -11.78 -1.72 -8.23
C ALA A 35 -10.34 -1.20 -8.47
N LEU A 36 -10.12 -0.44 -9.55
CA LEU A 36 -8.85 0.23 -9.79
C LEU A 36 -8.62 1.37 -8.79
N GLU A 37 -9.64 2.15 -8.45
CA GLU A 37 -9.58 3.18 -7.42
C GLU A 37 -9.37 2.59 -6.03
N ASP A 38 -9.90 1.41 -5.72
CA ASP A 38 -9.62 0.73 -4.46
C ASP A 38 -8.14 0.26 -4.45
N VAL A 39 -7.62 -0.29 -5.54
CA VAL A 39 -6.21 -0.73 -5.59
C VAL A 39 -5.22 0.44 -5.63
N ILE A 40 -5.55 1.51 -6.37
CA ILE A 40 -4.71 2.71 -6.52
C ILE A 40 -4.89 3.64 -5.31
N GLY A 41 -6.09 3.70 -4.78
CA GLY A 41 -6.59 4.68 -3.83
C GLY A 41 -6.95 4.12 -2.46
N ASP A 42 -6.55 2.89 -2.10
CA ASP A 42 -6.49 2.45 -0.70
C ASP A 42 -5.38 3.16 0.09
N ILE A 43 -5.50 4.48 0.07
CA ILE A 43 -5.43 5.36 1.23
C ILE A 43 -6.88 5.45 1.80
N GLY A 44 -7.44 4.33 2.24
CA GLY A 44 -8.37 4.23 3.36
C GLY A 44 -9.86 4.54 3.13
N VAL A 45 -10.68 3.48 3.10
CA VAL A 45 -12.10 3.51 3.54
C VAL A 45 -12.34 2.46 4.63
N ALA A 46 -11.53 2.51 5.69
CA ALA A 46 -11.81 1.79 6.95
C ALA A 46 -11.12 2.41 8.18
N GLY A 47 -10.61 3.65 8.10
CA GLY A 47 -9.93 4.29 9.24
C GLY A 47 -8.65 3.59 9.71
N VAL A 48 -8.18 2.57 8.99
CA VAL A 48 -6.86 1.93 9.11
C VAL A 48 -6.41 1.56 7.70
N SER A 49 -5.75 2.50 7.02
CA SER A 49 -4.78 2.16 5.97
C SER A 49 -3.52 1.77 6.74
N GLU A 50 -3.05 0.54 6.62
CA GLU A 50 -1.80 0.16 7.30
C GLU A 50 -0.58 0.85 6.68
N TYR A 51 -0.64 1.39 5.46
CA TYR A 51 0.53 2.04 4.84
C TYR A 51 0.13 3.17 3.86
N PRO A 52 0.22 4.46 4.26
CA PRO A 52 -0.02 5.57 3.32
C PRO A 52 1.04 5.60 2.21
N ALA A 53 0.74 6.18 1.04
CA ALA A 53 1.65 6.29 -0.12
C ALA A 53 3.04 6.91 0.19
N VAL A 54 3.19 7.59 1.33
CA VAL A 54 4.47 8.03 1.89
C VAL A 54 5.41 6.85 2.18
N TRP A 55 4.86 5.71 2.61
CA TRP A 55 5.61 4.48 2.84
C TRP A 55 6.11 3.83 1.56
N VAL A 56 5.43 3.98 0.41
CA VAL A 56 5.95 3.42 -0.86
C VAL A 56 7.28 4.08 -1.24
N ALA A 57 7.39 5.39 -1.02
CA ALA A 57 8.66 6.10 -1.23
C ALA A 57 9.71 5.79 -0.16
N GLU A 58 9.32 5.68 1.11
CA GLU A 58 10.23 5.27 2.20
C GLU A 58 10.70 3.81 2.03
N ASP A 59 9.85 2.94 1.51
CA ASP A 59 10.17 1.54 1.22
C ASP A 59 11.09 1.42 0.01
N GLU A 60 10.90 2.23 -1.04
CA GLU A 60 11.83 2.32 -2.16
C GLU A 60 13.23 2.78 -1.72
N GLU A 61 13.31 3.81 -0.87
CA GLU A 61 14.59 4.30 -0.34
C GLU A 61 15.28 3.24 0.54
N ARG A 62 14.53 2.61 1.46
CA ARG A 62 15.05 1.53 2.32
C ARG A 62 15.48 0.32 1.51
N TRP A 63 14.75 -0.03 0.46
CA TRP A 63 15.08 -1.14 -0.42
C TRP A 63 16.38 -0.86 -1.18
N ALA A 64 16.53 0.35 -1.76
CA ALA A 64 17.75 0.76 -2.43
C ALA A 64 18.97 0.77 -1.49
N GLU A 65 18.78 1.18 -0.22
CA GLU A 65 19.84 1.12 0.78
C GLU A 65 20.25 -0.33 1.11
N TYR A 66 19.28 -1.24 1.24
CA TYR A 66 19.56 -2.66 1.43
C TYR A 66 20.30 -3.26 0.22
N GLU A 67 19.88 -2.97 -1.01
CA GLU A 67 20.58 -3.44 -2.21
C GLU A 67 22.04 -2.95 -2.26
N ARG A 68 22.30 -1.73 -1.79
CA ARG A 68 23.65 -1.16 -1.72
C ARG A 68 24.52 -1.75 -0.62
N THR A 69 23.93 -2.10 0.53
CA THR A 69 24.70 -2.40 1.76
C THR A 69 24.61 -3.86 2.21
N GLY A 70 23.54 -4.56 1.85
CA GLY A 70 23.19 -5.90 2.32
C GLY A 70 22.85 -5.97 3.82
N VAL A 71 22.70 -4.83 4.49
CA VAL A 71 22.50 -4.77 5.94
C VAL A 71 21.01 -4.79 6.27
N THR A 72 20.62 -5.66 7.19
CA THR A 72 19.29 -5.63 7.82
C THR A 72 19.43 -5.53 9.33
N ILE A 73 18.41 -4.98 9.98
CA ILE A 73 18.31 -4.94 11.44
C ILE A 73 17.16 -5.87 11.83
N PRO A 74 17.41 -6.91 12.65
CA PRO A 74 16.33 -7.72 13.21
C PRO A 74 15.35 -6.85 14.00
N LEU A 75 14.05 -7.17 13.93
CA LEU A 75 13.01 -6.38 14.60
C LEU A 75 13.26 -6.24 16.10
N ASP A 76 13.69 -7.31 16.76
CA ASP A 76 13.96 -7.31 18.21
C ASP A 76 15.06 -6.31 18.58
N ASP A 77 16.09 -6.18 17.74
CA ASP A 77 17.17 -5.21 17.95
C ASP A 77 16.69 -3.78 17.74
N ALA A 78 15.90 -3.54 16.69
CA ALA A 78 15.31 -2.23 16.43
C ALA A 78 14.38 -1.77 17.57
N LEU A 79 13.53 -2.68 18.08
CA LEU A 79 12.62 -2.38 19.19
C LEU A 79 13.36 -2.13 20.50
N ARG A 80 14.43 -2.89 20.78
CA ARG A 80 15.28 -2.69 21.95
C ARG A 80 15.88 -1.28 21.96
N ASP A 81 16.46 -0.86 20.84
CA ASP A 81 17.09 0.47 20.73
C ASP A 81 16.05 1.60 20.77
N PHE A 82 14.86 1.38 20.19
CA PHE A 82 13.73 2.31 20.27
C PHE A 82 13.29 2.52 21.73
N HIS A 83 13.05 1.44 22.48
CA HIS A 83 12.64 1.54 23.88
C HIS A 83 13.68 2.25 24.74
N ALA A 84 14.97 1.92 24.58
CA ALA A 84 16.04 2.59 25.32
C ALA A 84 16.10 4.10 25.05
N ASN A 85 15.87 4.52 23.80
CA ASN A 85 15.84 5.94 23.44
C ASN A 85 14.60 6.64 24.00
N LEU A 86 13.45 5.97 23.98
CA LEU A 86 12.21 6.49 24.55
C LEU A 86 12.34 6.70 26.06
N GLU A 87 12.85 5.71 26.80
CA GLU A 87 13.10 5.79 28.24
C GLU A 87 14.02 6.96 28.60
N ARG A 88 15.14 7.10 27.88
CA ARG A 88 16.08 8.23 28.06
C ARG A 88 15.38 9.58 27.87
N ARG A 89 14.60 9.74 26.80
CA ARG A 89 13.89 11.00 26.51
C ARG A 89 12.79 11.31 27.53
N LEU A 90 12.15 10.29 28.09
CA LEU A 90 11.17 10.47 29.16
C LEU A 90 11.85 10.89 30.46
N ALA A 91 12.99 10.31 30.79
CA ALA A 91 13.79 10.70 31.95
C ALA A 91 14.32 12.14 31.85
N GLU A 92 14.66 12.61 30.65
CA GLU A 92 15.09 14.00 30.41
C GLU A 92 13.96 15.05 30.55
N LYS A 93 12.69 14.61 30.57
CA LYS A 93 11.51 15.48 30.72
C LYS A 93 10.97 15.55 32.15
N ALA A 94 11.42 14.68 33.04
CA ALA A 94 11.00 14.60 34.45
C ALA A 94 11.89 15.46 35.36
#